data_AF-A0A2A2JYA3-F1
#
_entry.id   AF-A0A2A2JYA3-F1
#
_cell.length_a   1.000
_cell.length_b   1.000
_cell.length_c   1.000
_cell.angle_alpha   90.00
_cell.angle_beta   90.00
_cell.angle_gamma   90.00
#
_symmetry.space_group_name_H-M   'P 1'
#
loop_
_entity.id
_entity.type
_entity.pdbx_description
1 polymer ?
#
loop_
_entity_poly.entity_id
_entity_poly.type
_entity_poly.pdbx_seq_one_letter_code
_entity_poly.pdbx_strand_id
1 'polypeptide(L)'
;MSSADAIRLLEERLDIRLVYMDLDMPRSRKGIEIAAAIRKRWPPIEIILTAAYFTRDSVHLPERTEFYPKPINRDEIVDAMRRLVNRSAA
;
A
#
# COMPACT_ATOMS: atom_id res chain seq x y z
N MET A 1 -4.47 1.77 14.31
CA MET A 1 -4.42 0.39 13.79
C MET A 1 -2.96 0.02 13.64
N SER A 2 -2.52 -1.07 14.26
CA SER A 2 -1.17 -1.58 14.10
C SER A 2 -1.04 -2.38 12.80
N SER A 3 0.20 -2.70 12.41
CA SER A 3 0.48 -3.60 11.29
C SER A 3 -0.17 -4.98 11.47
N ALA A 4 -0.23 -5.49 12.69
CA ALA A 4 -0.84 -6.78 13.00
C ALA A 4 -2.36 -6.73 12.82
N ASP A 5 -3.00 -5.62 13.23
CA ASP A 5 -4.44 -5.42 13.04
C ASP A 5 -4.81 -5.35 11.56
N ALA A 6 -3.97 -4.71 10.74
CA ALA A 6 -4.17 -4.64 9.29
C ALA A 6 -4.14 -6.03 8.63
N ILE A 7 -3.17 -6.87 9.02
CA ILE A 7 -3.06 -8.25 8.51
C ILE A 7 -4.27 -9.08 8.92
N ARG A 8 -4.73 -8.98 10.17
CA ARG A 8 -5.94 -9.68 10.63
C ARG A 8 -7.17 -9.26 9.83
N LEU A 9 -7.33 -7.96 9.56
CA LEU A 9 -8.43 -7.47 8.73
C LEU A 9 -8.41 -8.07 7.32
N LEU A 10 -7.22 -8.20 6.71
CA LEU A 10 -7.05 -8.82 5.40
C LEU A 10 -7.29 -10.34 5.41
N GLU A 11 -7.09 -11.01 6.55
CA GLU A 11 -7.45 -12.42 6.73
C GLU A 11 -8.96 -12.62 6.88
N GLU A 12 -9.64 -11.69 7.55
CA GLU A 12 -11.08 -11.77 7.83
C GLU A 12 -11.95 -11.29 6.65
N ARG A 13 -11.40 -10.48 5.74
CA ARG A 13 -12.14 -9.83 4.65
C ARG A 13 -11.52 -10.12 3.28
N LEU A 14 -12.21 -10.96 2.50
CA LEU A 14 -11.77 -11.37 1.16
C LEU A 14 -12.13 -10.35 0.05
N ASP A 15 -12.90 -9.32 0.36
CA ASP A 15 -13.37 -8.30 -0.58
C ASP A 15 -12.48 -7.05 -0.60
N ILE A 16 -11.42 -7.00 0.21
CA ILE A 16 -10.45 -5.91 0.17
C ILE A 16 -9.57 -6.06 -1.07
N ARG A 17 -9.54 -5.02 -1.89
CA ARG A 17 -8.81 -5.00 -3.17
C ARG A 17 -7.61 -4.06 -3.20
N LEU A 18 -7.57 -3.10 -2.28
CA LEU A 18 -6.55 -2.06 -2.25
C LEU A 18 -6.20 -1.73 -0.80
N VAL A 19 -4.89 -1.59 -0.54
CA VAL A 19 -4.35 -1.11 0.74
C VAL A 19 -3.61 0.19 0.51
N TYR A 20 -4.05 1.25 1.18
CA TYR A 20 -3.34 2.52 1.26
C TYR A 20 -2.65 2.63 2.62
N MET A 21 -1.33 2.81 2.64
CA MET A 21 -0.58 2.87 3.91
C MET A 21 0.58 3.86 3.88
N ASP A 22 0.89 4.37 5.07
CA ASP A 22 2.01 5.27 5.34
C ASP A 22 3.28 4.47 5.66
N LEU A 23 4.42 4.87 5.08
CA LEU A 23 5.74 4.34 5.42
C LEU A 23 6.42 5.10 6.56
N ASP A 24 5.99 6.33 6.87
CA ASP A 24 6.57 7.16 7.95
C ASP A 24 6.05 6.77 9.35
N MET A 25 5.82 5.49 9.59
CA MET A 25 5.55 5.00 10.93
C MET A 25 6.85 5.03 11.75
N PRO A 26 6.83 5.41 13.05
CA PRO A 26 8.01 5.32 13.90
C PRO A 26 8.58 3.88 13.82
N ARG A 27 9.82 3.76 13.31
CA ARG A 27 10.51 2.52 12.83
C ARG A 27 10.18 2.14 11.37
N SER A 28 10.48 3.05 10.44
CA SER A 28 10.16 3.02 9.00
C SER A 28 10.64 1.82 8.16
N ARG A 29 11.27 0.79 8.74
CA ARG A 29 11.50 -0.49 8.04
C ARG A 29 10.25 -1.36 7.93
N LYS A 30 9.30 -1.22 8.87
CA LYS A 30 8.11 -2.10 8.91
C LYS A 30 7.17 -1.89 7.72
N GLY A 31 7.10 -0.70 7.14
CA GLY A 31 6.14 -0.40 6.08
C GLY A 31 6.37 -1.23 4.81
N ILE A 32 7.62 -1.35 4.38
CA ILE A 32 8.01 -2.16 3.21
C ILE A 32 7.83 -3.66 3.52
N GLU A 33 8.19 -4.10 4.73
CA GLU A 33 7.99 -5.49 5.16
C GLU A 33 6.51 -5.89 5.13
N ILE A 34 5.61 -5.00 5.56
CA ILE A 34 4.16 -5.22 5.49
C ILE A 34 3.69 -5.27 4.05
N ALA A 35 4.11 -4.33 3.20
CA ALA A 35 3.74 -4.33 1.79
C ALA A 35 4.20 -5.64 1.09
N ALA A 36 5.42 -6.10 1.39
CA ALA A 36 5.94 -7.37 0.90
C ALA A 36 5.14 -8.58 1.43
N ALA A 37 4.75 -8.57 2.71
CA ALA A 37 3.92 -9.62 3.30
C ALA A 37 2.53 -9.67 2.65
N ILE A 38 1.90 -8.51 2.44
CA ILE A 38 0.60 -8.39 1.75
C ILE A 38 0.73 -8.92 0.32
N ARG A 39 1.75 -8.48 -0.40
CA ARG A 39 2.07 -8.92 -1.77
C ARG A 39 2.25 -10.44 -1.85
N LYS A 40 2.94 -11.04 -0.88
CA LYS A 40 3.19 -12.49 -0.84
C LYS A 40 1.92 -13.28 -0.57
N ARG A 41 1.07 -12.84 0.36
CA ARG A 41 -0.10 -13.60 0.82
C ARG A 41 -1.36 -13.32 0.02
N TRP A 42 -1.50 -12.10 -0.51
CA TRP A 42 -2.62 -11.68 -1.36
C TRP A 42 -2.14 -11.04 -2.68
N PRO A 43 -1.52 -11.83 -3.59
CA PRO A 43 -2.10 -11.99 -4.91
C PRO A 43 -2.69 -10.75 -5.63
N PRO A 44 -4.01 -10.59 -5.60
CA PRO A 44 -4.67 -9.52 -6.33
C PRO A 44 -4.68 -8.14 -5.67
N ILE A 45 -4.24 -7.98 -4.42
CA ILE A 45 -4.38 -6.69 -3.71
C ILE A 45 -3.39 -5.67 -4.27
N GLU A 46 -3.92 -4.50 -4.63
CA GLU A 46 -3.13 -3.34 -5.04
C GLU A 46 -2.64 -2.57 -3.82
N ILE A 47 -1.44 -2.01 -3.88
CA ILE A 47 -0.84 -1.31 -2.74
C ILE A 47 -0.52 0.13 -3.15
N ILE A 48 -0.95 1.10 -2.33
CA ILE A 48 -0.51 2.49 -2.41
C ILE A 48 0.31 2.81 -1.15
N LEU A 49 1.54 3.26 -1.36
CA LEU A 49 2.45 3.69 -0.30
C LEU A 49 2.64 5.20 -0.34
N THR A 50 2.72 5.81 0.85
CA THR A 50 3.07 7.23 0.99
C THR A 50 4.19 7.44 1.98
N ALA A 51 5.02 8.46 1.76
CA ALA A 51 6.10 8.81 2.68
C ALA A 51 6.58 10.26 2.51
N ALA A 52 7.03 10.90 3.58
CA ALA A 52 7.62 12.24 3.61
C ALA A 52 9.14 12.19 3.43
N TYR A 53 9.78 11.13 3.93
CA TYR A 53 11.25 11.04 3.98
C TYR A 53 11.86 10.09 2.96
N PHE A 54 11.03 9.36 2.21
CA PHE A 54 11.47 8.43 1.19
C PHE A 54 11.16 8.98 -0.21
N THR A 55 12.01 8.63 -1.17
CA THR A 55 11.76 8.83 -2.59
C THR A 55 11.45 7.48 -3.21
N ARG A 56 10.81 7.47 -4.39
CA ARG A 56 10.54 6.22 -5.11
C ARG A 56 11.81 5.40 -5.35
N ASP A 57 12.91 6.09 -5.67
CA ASP A 57 14.20 5.45 -5.98
C ASP A 57 14.93 4.94 -4.72
N SER A 58 14.57 5.45 -3.53
CA SER A 58 15.18 5.00 -2.27
C SER A 58 14.51 3.77 -1.66
N VAL A 59 13.44 3.26 -2.28
CA VAL A 59 12.67 2.11 -1.79
C VAL A 59 12.51 1.03 -2.86
N HIS A 60 12.77 -0.22 -2.49
CA HIS A 60 12.45 -1.35 -3.36
C HIS A 60 10.96 -1.69 -3.19
N LEU A 61 10.15 -1.27 -4.15
CA LEU A 61 8.70 -1.47 -4.13
C LEU A 61 8.35 -2.90 -4.59
N PRO A 62 7.50 -3.62 -3.85
CA PRO A 62 6.94 -4.87 -4.35
C PRO A 62 6.09 -4.66 -5.61
N GLU A 63 5.87 -5.71 -6.41
CA GLU A 63 4.98 -5.63 -7.58
C GLU A 63 3.59 -5.10 -7.21
N ARG A 64 2.93 -4.43 -8.16
CA ARG A 64 1.59 -3.83 -8.00
C ARG A 64 1.51 -2.84 -6.82
N THR A 65 2.60 -2.11 -6.62
CA THR A 65 2.70 -1.02 -5.65
C THR A 65 2.90 0.31 -6.38
N GLU A 66 2.05 1.29 -6.08
CA GLU A 66 2.27 2.69 -6.43
C GLU A 66 2.78 3.46 -5.20
N PHE A 67 3.68 4.44 -5.40
CA PHE A 67 4.29 5.23 -4.33
C PHE A 67 4.08 6.72 -4.60
N TYR A 68 3.66 7.46 -3.57
CA TYR A 68 3.42 8.89 -3.63
C TYR A 68 4.17 9.61 -2.49
N PRO A 69 5.16 10.46 -2.79
CA PRO A 69 5.83 11.24 -1.77
C PRO A 69 4.89 12.32 -1.22
N LYS A 70 4.98 12.59 0.08
CA LYS A 70 4.27 13.70 0.73
C LYS A 70 5.00 15.02 0.37
N PRO A 71 4.27 16.14 0.18
CA PRO A 71 2.83 16.31 0.38
C PRO A 71 2.00 15.66 -0.73
N ILE A 72 0.88 15.06 -0.33
CA ILE A 72 0.03 14.27 -1.22
C ILE A 72 -0.99 15.16 -1.91
N ASN A 73 -1.10 15.03 -3.23
CA ASN A 73 -2.26 15.53 -3.97
C ASN A 73 -3.43 14.54 -3.80
N ARG A 74 -4.52 15.01 -3.19
CA ARG A 74 -5.69 14.17 -2.91
C ARG A 74 -6.35 13.64 -4.18
N ASP A 75 -6.45 14.46 -5.21
CA ASP A 75 -7.13 14.09 -6.46
C ASP A 75 -6.33 13.01 -7.19
N GLU A 76 -5.00 13.13 -7.18
CA GLU A 76 -4.09 12.13 -7.72
C GLU A 76 -4.25 10.76 -7.04
N ILE A 77 -4.34 10.73 -5.71
CA ILE A 77 -4.56 9.47 -4.97
C ILE A 77 -5.92 8.87 -5.27
N VAL A 78 -6.98 9.68 -5.34
CA VAL A 78 -8.33 9.19 -5.62
C VAL A 78 -8.39 8.58 -7.03
N ASP A 79 -7.75 9.21 -8.01
CA ASP A 79 -7.69 8.69 -9.38
C ASP A 79 -6.84 7.42 -9.46
N ALA A 80 -5.74 7.34 -8.72
CA ALA A 80 -4.95 6.12 -8.56
C ALA A 80 -5.79 4.98 -7.97
N MET A 81 -6.53 5.24 -6.89
CA MET A 81 -7.40 4.25 -6.25
C MET A 81 -8.46 3.71 -7.23
N ARG A 82 -9.14 4.59 -7.98
CA ARG A 82 -10.11 4.18 -9.00
C ARG A 82 -9.49 3.31 -10.08
N ARG A 83 -8.33 3.74 -10.60
CA ARG A 83 -7.59 3.00 -11.63
C ARG A 83 -7.16 1.61 -11.16
N LEU A 84 -6.64 1.52 -9.94
CA LEU A 84 -6.13 0.28 -9.36
C LEU A 84 -7.26 -0.70 -9.04
N VAL A 85 -8.35 -0.25 -8.41
CA VAL A 85 -9.50 -1.12 -8.11
C VAL A 85 -10.11 -1.72 -9.38
N ASN A 86 -10.17 -0.93 -10.47
CA ASN A 86 -10.68 -1.41 -11.77
C ASN A 86 -9.72 -2.39 -12.46
N ARG A 87 -8.39 -2.27 -12.24
CA ARG A 87 -7.39 -3.20 -12.80
C ARG A 87 -7.56 -4.60 -12.23
N SER A 88 -7.81 -4.70 -10.93
CA SER A 88 -7.93 -6.00 -10.28
C SER A 88 -9.26 -6.70 -10.60
N ALA A 89 -10.28 -5.95 -11.03
CA ALA A 89 -11.58 -6.49 -11.41
C ALA A 89 -11.59 -7.21 -12.77
N ALA A 90 -10.50 -7.13 -13.52
CA ALA A 90 -10.24 -7.88 -14.75
C ALA A 90 -9.39 -9.13 -14.47
#